data_AF-A0A2M7ZZZ0-F1
#
_entry.id   AF-A0A2M7ZZZ0-F1
#
_cell.length_a   1.000
_cell.length_b   1.000
_cell.length_c   1.000
_cell.angle_alpha   90.00
_cell.angle_beta   90.00
_cell.angle_gamma   90.00
#
_symmetry.space_group_name_H-M   'P 1'
#
loop_
_entity.id
_entity.type
_entity.pdbx_description
1 polymer ?
#
loop_
_entity_poly.entity_id
_entity_poly.type
_entity_poly.pdbx_seq_one_letter_code
_entity_poly.pdbx_strand_id
1 'polypeptide(L)'
;MKIKTALKKITLLFSKFFAGTHANSHLIFYRISSIDSENQIAILHFIQKNIFIKQTFSEIIANSEMIEGLSCQQACWIGIYYGMALRNALKGKSHLKNIEKPNYLLKHNYGSYKITCENRDGTIGCVHINSRKELNVHPLMIANDNVFIKQFDANQACYIGIL
;
A
#
# COMPACT_ATOMS: atom_id res chain seq x y z
N MET A 1 14.22 -26.64 25.30
CA MET A 1 13.49 -26.36 24.04
C MET A 1 12.21 -25.56 24.33
N LYS A 2 12.29 -24.23 24.54
CA LYS A 2 11.16 -23.38 24.98
C LYS A 2 11.17 -21.96 24.37
N ILE A 3 11.56 -21.80 23.10
CA ILE A 3 11.68 -20.47 22.46
C ILE A 3 10.63 -20.25 21.36
N LYS A 4 10.00 -21.30 20.83
CA LYS A 4 9.08 -21.19 19.67
C LYS A 4 7.68 -20.68 19.98
N THR A 5 7.27 -20.59 21.25
CA THR A 5 5.89 -20.23 21.63
C THR A 5 5.66 -18.74 21.88
N ALA A 6 6.72 -17.96 22.14
CA ALA A 6 6.62 -16.51 22.39
C ALA A 6 6.39 -15.71 21.10
N LEU A 7 6.98 -16.14 19.98
CA LEU A 7 6.89 -15.45 18.68
C LEU A 7 5.49 -15.47 18.05
N LYS A 8 4.67 -16.50 18.35
CA LYS A 8 3.29 -16.58 17.84
C LYS A 8 2.31 -15.65 18.56
N LYS A 9 2.63 -15.17 19.77
CA LYS A 9 1.78 -14.20 20.49
C LYS A 9 2.00 -12.76 20.02
N ILE A 10 3.21 -12.43 19.57
CA ILE A 10 3.55 -11.09 19.07
C ILE A 10 2.91 -10.84 17.70
N THR A 11 2.83 -11.87 16.83
CA THR A 11 2.16 -11.77 15.52
C THR A 11 0.64 -11.70 15.61
N LEU A 12 0.03 -12.16 16.71
CA LEU A 12 -1.42 -12.10 16.93
C LEU A 12 -1.88 -10.80 17.63
N LEU A 13 -0.95 -9.96 18.09
CA LEU A 13 -1.24 -8.64 18.63
C LEU A 13 -1.35 -7.57 17.54
N PHE A 14 -0.68 -7.73 16.40
CA PHE A 14 -0.76 -6.80 15.27
C PHE A 14 -2.07 -6.91 14.46
N SER A 15 -2.74 -8.06 14.48
CA SER A 15 -3.99 -8.24 13.72
C SER A 15 -5.23 -7.66 14.41
N LYS A 16 -5.13 -7.21 15.66
CA LYS A 16 -6.25 -6.64 16.44
C LYS A 16 -6.31 -5.11 16.44
N PHE A 17 -5.37 -4.41 15.82
CA PHE A 17 -5.37 -2.95 15.77
C PHE A 17 -6.17 -2.34 14.60
N PHE A 18 -6.61 -3.15 13.63
CA PHE A 18 -7.31 -2.67 12.42
C PHE A 18 -8.85 -2.74 12.48
N ALA A 19 -9.42 -2.76 13.69
CA ALA A 19 -10.86 -2.74 13.92
C ALA A 19 -11.31 -1.40 14.53
N GLY A 20 -11.98 -0.57 13.72
CA GLY A 20 -12.59 0.71 14.10
C GLY A 20 -11.75 1.90 13.61
N THR A 21 -12.27 2.97 13.02
CA THR A 21 -13.64 3.47 12.86
C THR A 21 -13.63 4.47 11.68
N HIS A 22 -14.72 4.51 10.93
CA HIS A 22 -15.01 5.48 9.88
C HIS A 22 -14.95 6.94 10.38
N ALA A 23 -14.56 7.84 9.46
CA ALA A 23 -14.65 9.30 9.53
C ALA A 23 -13.66 10.02 10.47
N ASN A 24 -12.35 9.83 10.27
CA ASN A 24 -11.36 10.83 10.70
C ASN A 24 -10.85 11.57 9.47
N SER A 25 -10.88 12.90 9.51
CA SER A 25 -10.12 13.73 8.58
C SER A 25 -8.64 13.40 8.76
N HIS A 26 -8.11 12.47 7.97
CA HIS A 26 -6.71 12.07 8.05
C HIS A 26 -5.84 13.31 7.83
N LEU A 27 -5.07 13.66 8.86
CA LEU A 27 -4.15 14.78 8.79
C LEU A 27 -2.99 14.38 7.88
N ILE A 28 -2.88 15.09 6.75
CA ILE A 28 -1.75 14.92 5.84
C ILE A 28 -0.56 15.65 6.47
N PHE A 29 0.46 14.90 6.87
CA PHE A 29 1.69 15.43 7.46
C PHE A 29 2.81 15.56 6.43
N TYR A 30 2.78 14.70 5.41
CA TYR A 30 3.83 14.59 4.41
C TYR A 30 3.30 14.88 3.01
N ARG A 31 4.15 15.49 2.20
CA ARG A 31 3.96 15.62 0.75
C ARG A 31 5.21 15.10 0.06
N ILE A 32 5.06 14.27 -0.96
CA ILE A 32 6.18 13.90 -1.82
C ILE A 32 6.57 15.13 -2.65
N SER A 33 7.82 15.58 -2.48
CA SER A 33 8.37 16.72 -3.21
C SER A 33 9.10 16.29 -4.48
N SER A 34 9.85 15.21 -4.41
CA SER A 34 10.54 14.63 -5.56
C SER A 34 10.77 13.14 -5.36
N ILE A 35 11.00 12.46 -6.49
CA ILE A 35 11.23 11.03 -6.56
C ILE A 35 12.47 10.80 -7.43
N ASP A 36 13.36 9.98 -6.92
CA ASP A 36 14.50 9.41 -7.62
C ASP A 36 14.24 7.89 -7.72
N SER A 37 13.69 7.47 -8.86
CA SER A 37 13.34 6.06 -9.09
C SER A 37 14.55 5.16 -9.29
N GLU A 38 15.69 5.72 -9.72
CA GLU A 38 16.92 4.95 -9.95
C GLU A 38 17.53 4.52 -8.62
N ASN A 39 17.63 5.46 -7.67
CA ASN A 39 18.15 5.19 -6.34
C ASN A 39 17.07 4.72 -5.35
N GLN A 40 15.81 4.64 -5.79
CA GLN A 40 14.64 4.24 -5.00
C GLN A 40 14.39 5.14 -3.78
N ILE A 41 14.51 6.45 -3.98
CA ILE A 41 14.45 7.46 -2.93
C ILE A 41 13.29 8.43 -3.20
N ALA A 42 12.57 8.79 -2.16
CA ALA A 42 11.64 9.92 -2.16
C ALA A 42 12.11 10.99 -1.18
N ILE A 43 11.91 12.25 -1.57
CA ILE A 43 12.05 13.40 -0.68
C ILE A 43 10.66 13.78 -0.18
N LEU A 44 10.43 13.59 1.11
CA LEU A 44 9.19 13.94 1.80
C LEU A 44 9.31 15.32 2.44
N HIS A 45 8.41 16.23 2.09
CA HIS A 45 8.22 17.49 2.79
C HIS A 45 7.25 17.29 3.95
N PHE A 46 7.74 17.52 5.16
CA PHE A 46 6.91 17.62 6.36
C PHE A 46 6.26 19.02 6.37
N ILE A 47 4.98 19.06 6.00
CA ILE A 47 4.21 20.28 5.73
C ILE A 47 4.28 21.27 6.89
N GLN A 48 4.07 20.81 8.13
CA GLN A 48 3.97 21.68 9.31
C GLN A 48 5.32 22.27 9.75
N LYS A 49 6.42 21.55 9.52
CA LYS A 49 7.76 21.94 9.99
C LYS A 49 8.64 22.54 8.90
N ASN A 50 8.16 22.52 7.65
CA ASN A 50 8.94 22.91 6.48
C ASN A 50 10.30 22.18 6.38
N ILE A 51 10.33 20.90 6.74
CA ILE A 51 11.53 20.05 6.73
C ILE A 51 11.41 19.07 5.56
N PHE A 52 12.53 18.80 4.89
CA PHE A 52 12.63 17.77 3.85
C PHE A 52 13.40 16.57 4.40
N ILE A 53 12.80 15.39 4.27
CA ILE A 53 13.35 14.13 4.75
C ILE A 53 13.58 13.23 3.54
N LYS A 54 14.82 12.77 3.37
CA LYS A 54 15.20 11.80 2.35
C LYS A 54 14.96 10.40 2.91
N GLN A 55 14.19 9.59 2.21
CA GLN A 55 13.87 8.21 2.60
C GLN A 55 13.87 7.31 1.37
N THR A 56 14.29 6.07 1.55
CA THR A 56 14.10 5.03 0.54
C THR A 56 12.63 4.61 0.48
N PHE A 57 12.18 4.07 -0.65
CA PHE A 57 10.83 3.50 -0.74
C PHE A 57 10.62 2.41 0.32
N SER A 58 11.62 1.56 0.55
CA SER A 58 11.54 0.51 1.58
C SER A 58 11.33 1.05 2.99
N GLU A 59 12.00 2.16 3.36
CA GLU A 59 11.82 2.77 4.68
C GLU A 59 10.42 3.36 4.84
N ILE A 60 9.89 4.01 3.79
CA ILE A 60 8.53 4.55 3.80
C ILE A 60 7.50 3.41 3.94
N ILE A 61 7.63 2.35 3.15
CA ILE A 61 6.72 1.20 3.18
C ILE A 61 6.76 0.46 4.53
N ALA A 62 7.93 0.40 5.16
CA ALA A 62 8.08 -0.24 6.47
C ALA A 62 7.48 0.58 7.62
N ASN A 63 7.19 1.87 7.40
CA ASN A 63 6.65 2.77 8.40
C ASN A 63 5.20 3.18 8.07
N SER A 64 4.23 2.50 8.67
CA SER A 64 2.80 2.78 8.45
C SER A 64 2.41 4.22 8.81
N GLU A 65 3.03 4.84 9.80
CA GLU A 65 2.74 6.24 10.17
C GLU A 65 3.15 7.21 9.06
N MET A 66 4.26 6.92 8.36
CA MET A 66 4.69 7.73 7.22
C MET A 66 3.73 7.59 6.04
N ILE A 67 3.22 6.38 5.80
CA ILE A 67 2.21 6.14 4.77
C ILE A 67 0.89 6.82 5.13
N GLU A 68 0.43 6.68 6.37
CA GLU A 68 -0.79 7.33 6.88
C GLU A 68 -0.71 8.85 6.86
N GLY A 69 0.49 9.41 7.00
CA GLY A 69 0.71 10.85 6.87
C GLY A 69 0.73 11.37 5.43
N LEU A 70 0.67 10.50 4.41
CA LEU A 70 0.52 10.88 3.01
C LEU A 70 -0.94 10.94 2.59
N SER A 71 -1.23 11.70 1.54
CA SER A 71 -2.51 11.53 0.84
C SER A 71 -2.61 10.13 0.20
N CYS A 72 -3.81 9.56 0.12
CA CYS A 72 -4.03 8.23 -0.48
C CYS A 72 -3.43 8.11 -1.89
N GLN A 73 -3.54 9.19 -2.68
CA GLN A 73 -2.93 9.25 -4.01
C GLN A 73 -1.40 9.12 -3.95
N GLN A 74 -0.74 9.88 -3.08
CA GLN A 74 0.72 9.84 -2.93
C GLN A 74 1.21 8.51 -2.35
N ALA A 75 0.48 7.96 -1.39
CA ALA A 75 0.73 6.64 -0.84
C ALA A 75 0.65 5.57 -1.95
N CYS A 76 -0.36 5.64 -2.82
CA CYS A 76 -0.49 4.78 -3.99
C CYS A 76 0.70 4.90 -4.94
N TRP A 77 1.14 6.12 -5.25
CA TRP A 77 2.33 6.34 -6.08
C TRP A 77 3.60 5.75 -5.48
N ILE A 78 3.84 5.93 -4.17
CA ILE A 78 4.98 5.28 -3.49
C ILE A 78 4.90 3.77 -3.62
N GLY A 79 3.70 3.21 -3.44
CA GLY A 79 3.44 1.79 -3.67
C GLY A 79 3.82 1.36 -5.09
N ILE A 80 3.42 2.10 -6.11
CA ILE A 80 3.75 1.84 -7.52
C ILE A 80 5.26 1.83 -7.74
N TYR A 81 5.98 2.85 -7.29
CA TYR A 81 7.43 2.91 -7.47
C TYR A 81 8.14 1.76 -6.75
N TYR A 82 7.70 1.43 -5.53
CA TYR A 82 8.22 0.30 -4.78
C TYR A 82 7.92 -1.03 -5.49
N GLY A 83 6.69 -1.25 -5.93
CA GLY A 83 6.28 -2.47 -6.64
C GLY A 83 7.01 -2.66 -7.96
N MET A 84 7.28 -1.57 -8.70
CA MET A 84 8.11 -1.59 -9.91
C MET A 84 9.56 -1.96 -9.59
N ALA A 85 10.15 -1.34 -8.57
CA ALA A 85 11.51 -1.64 -8.12
C ALA A 85 11.65 -3.11 -7.68
N LEU A 86 10.67 -3.60 -6.91
CA LEU A 86 10.59 -5.00 -6.48
C LEU A 86 10.50 -5.93 -7.69
N ARG A 87 9.55 -5.73 -8.59
CA ARG A 87 9.40 -6.55 -9.80
C ARG A 87 10.68 -6.58 -10.64
N ASN A 88 11.35 -5.44 -10.80
CA ASN A 88 12.63 -5.37 -11.51
C ASN A 88 13.75 -6.13 -10.80
N ALA A 89 13.85 -6.05 -9.47
CA ALA A 89 14.82 -6.81 -8.68
C ALA A 89 14.55 -8.34 -8.72
N LEU A 90 13.30 -8.74 -8.95
CA LEU A 90 12.88 -10.14 -9.04
C LEU A 90 12.93 -10.70 -10.47
N LYS A 91 13.06 -9.87 -11.51
CA LYS A 91 13.25 -10.35 -12.89
C LYS A 91 14.48 -11.27 -12.94
N GLY A 92 14.25 -12.54 -13.30
CA GLY A 92 15.28 -13.58 -13.36
C GLY A 92 15.38 -14.51 -12.14
N LYS A 93 14.65 -14.23 -11.03
CA LYS A 93 14.63 -15.09 -9.83
C LYS A 93 13.29 -15.82 -9.72
N SER A 94 13.17 -16.95 -10.41
CA SER A 94 11.95 -17.77 -10.54
C SER A 94 11.47 -18.46 -9.25
N HIS A 95 12.23 -18.35 -8.15
CA HIS A 95 12.01 -19.10 -6.91
C HIS A 95 11.08 -18.43 -5.89
N LEU A 96 10.61 -17.20 -6.14
CA LEU A 96 9.73 -16.48 -5.20
C LEU A 96 8.23 -16.73 -5.45
N LYS A 97 7.88 -17.76 -6.20
CA LYS A 97 6.48 -18.12 -6.53
C LYS A 97 5.59 -18.47 -5.34
N ASN A 98 6.15 -18.64 -4.14
CA ASN A 98 5.45 -19.05 -2.93
C ASN A 98 5.40 -17.97 -1.84
N ILE A 99 5.55 -16.69 -2.18
CA ILE A 99 5.20 -15.63 -1.22
C ILE A 99 3.69 -15.69 -1.04
N GLU A 100 3.22 -16.08 0.15
CA GLU A 100 1.80 -16.01 0.50
C GLU A 100 1.32 -14.59 0.27
N LYS A 101 0.48 -14.41 -0.75
CA LYS A 101 -0.13 -13.11 -1.01
C LYS A 101 -1.03 -12.79 0.17
N PRO A 102 -0.82 -11.66 0.85
CA PRO A 102 -1.68 -11.32 1.96
C PRO A 102 -3.11 -11.13 1.43
N ASN A 103 -4.05 -11.83 2.05
CA ASN A 103 -5.48 -11.74 1.71
C ASN A 103 -6.03 -10.44 2.29
N TYR A 104 -5.72 -9.31 1.65
CA TYR A 104 -6.20 -8.01 2.06
C TYR A 104 -7.63 -7.79 1.58
N LEU A 105 -8.50 -7.50 2.55
CA LEU A 105 -9.80 -6.92 2.29
C LEU A 105 -9.63 -5.40 2.22
N LEU A 106 -9.76 -4.83 1.02
CA LEU A 106 -9.68 -3.38 0.85
C LEU A 106 -10.99 -2.76 1.30
N LYS A 107 -10.96 -1.96 2.36
CA LYS A 107 -12.12 -1.21 2.87
C LYS A 107 -12.26 0.08 2.08
N HIS A 108 -13.43 0.27 1.50
CA HIS A 108 -13.77 1.42 0.68
C HIS A 108 -14.99 2.11 1.31
N ASN A 109 -15.14 3.43 1.16
CA ASN A 109 -16.28 4.13 1.76
C ASN A 109 -17.66 3.58 1.37
N TYR A 110 -17.76 2.95 0.20
CA TYR A 110 -18.98 2.35 -0.33
C TYR A 110 -19.06 0.81 -0.17
N GLY A 111 -18.10 0.19 0.51
CA GLY A 111 -18.10 -1.24 0.74
C GLY A 111 -16.71 -1.85 0.90
N SER A 112 -16.50 -3.04 0.35
CA SER A 112 -15.21 -3.71 0.44
C SER A 112 -14.91 -4.42 -0.85
N TYR A 113 -13.65 -4.34 -1.26
CA TYR A 113 -13.13 -5.04 -2.43
C TYR A 113 -12.24 -6.18 -1.96
N LYS A 114 -12.49 -7.38 -2.51
CA LYS A 114 -11.61 -8.52 -2.35
C LYS A 114 -10.77 -8.65 -3.62
N ILE A 115 -9.46 -8.67 -3.47
CA ILE A 115 -8.54 -8.95 -4.57
C ILE A 115 -8.62 -10.45 -4.89
N THR A 116 -8.86 -10.78 -6.15
CA THR A 116 -9.03 -12.18 -6.60
C THR A 116 -7.84 -12.64 -7.42
N CYS A 117 -7.24 -11.77 -8.24
CA CYS A 117 -6.07 -12.09 -9.03
C CYS A 117 -5.21 -10.86 -9.33
N GLU A 118 -3.96 -11.14 -9.73
CA GLU A 118 -3.06 -10.20 -10.38
C GLU A 118 -2.69 -10.85 -11.72
N ASN A 119 -2.98 -10.15 -12.81
CA ASN A 119 -2.77 -10.64 -14.16
C ASN A 119 -1.32 -10.37 -14.61
N ARG A 120 -0.86 -11.07 -15.65
CA ARG A 120 0.52 -10.95 -16.15
C ARG A 120 0.84 -9.56 -16.74
N ASP A 121 -0.19 -8.82 -17.13
CA ASP A 121 -0.10 -7.45 -17.63
C ASP A 121 -0.04 -6.40 -16.50
N GLY A 122 -0.01 -6.84 -15.23
CA GLY A 122 0.00 -5.95 -14.06
C GLY A 122 -1.38 -5.43 -13.68
N THR A 123 -2.46 -5.87 -14.33
CA THR A 123 -3.82 -5.53 -13.89
C THR A 123 -4.23 -6.35 -12.69
N ILE A 124 -5.02 -5.75 -11.80
CA ILE A 124 -5.55 -6.39 -10.61
C ILE A 124 -7.03 -6.68 -10.86
N GLY A 125 -7.41 -7.95 -10.67
CA GLY A 125 -8.80 -8.35 -10.58
C GLY A 125 -9.29 -8.22 -9.15
N CYS A 126 -10.37 -7.49 -8.95
CA CYS A 126 -11.03 -7.36 -7.67
C CYS A 126 -12.55 -7.48 -7.79
N VAL A 127 -13.19 -7.93 -6.71
CA VAL A 127 -14.64 -8.12 -6.64
C VAL A 127 -15.17 -7.28 -5.50
N HIS A 128 -16.14 -6.42 -5.81
CA HIS A 128 -16.89 -5.71 -4.79
C HIS A 128 -17.81 -6.70 -4.06
N ILE A 129 -17.65 -6.85 -2.75
CA ILE A 129 -18.28 -7.95 -1.99
C ILE A 129 -19.80 -7.88 -2.06
N ASN A 130 -20.36 -6.68 -1.93
CA ASN A 130 -21.81 -6.51 -1.82
C ASN A 130 -22.51 -6.63 -3.17
N SER A 131 -21.96 -6.01 -4.22
CA SER A 131 -22.59 -5.99 -5.55
C SER A 131 -22.14 -7.12 -6.45
N ARG A 132 -21.10 -7.87 -6.05
CA ARG A 132 -20.41 -8.89 -6.87
C ARG A 132 -19.88 -8.37 -8.20
N LYS A 133 -19.80 -7.05 -8.38
CA LYS A 133 -19.21 -6.44 -9.57
C LYS A 133 -17.71 -6.68 -9.56
N GLU A 134 -17.21 -7.20 -10.67
CA GLU A 134 -15.79 -7.40 -10.91
C GLU A 134 -15.19 -6.15 -11.55
N LEU A 135 -13.96 -5.81 -11.16
CA LEU A 135 -13.15 -4.76 -11.75
C LEU A 135 -11.80 -5.36 -12.11
N ASN A 136 -11.33 -5.08 -13.32
CA ASN A 136 -9.99 -5.41 -13.77
C ASN A 136 -9.31 -4.10 -14.15
N VAL A 137 -8.40 -3.62 -13.29
CA VAL A 137 -7.82 -2.28 -13.41
C VAL A 137 -6.34 -2.31 -13.08
N HIS A 138 -5.57 -1.47 -13.78
CA HIS A 138 -4.15 -1.31 -13.51
C HIS A 138 -3.95 -0.33 -12.33
N PRO A 139 -3.00 -0.57 -11.39
CA PRO A 139 -2.71 0.35 -10.28
C PRO A 139 -2.47 1.79 -10.72
N LEU A 140 -1.74 1.99 -11.83
CA LEU A 140 -1.55 3.31 -12.44
C LEU A 140 -2.86 4.03 -12.79
N MET A 141 -3.89 3.30 -13.25
CA MET A 141 -5.20 3.91 -13.53
C MET A 141 -5.90 4.31 -12.23
N ILE A 142 -5.81 3.46 -11.19
CA ILE A 142 -6.34 3.78 -9.86
C ILE A 142 -5.64 5.01 -9.26
N ALA A 143 -4.30 5.12 -9.37
CA ALA A 143 -3.54 6.25 -8.85
C ALA A 143 -3.84 7.58 -9.56
N ASN A 144 -4.28 7.52 -10.82
CA ASN A 144 -4.73 8.68 -11.58
C ASN A 144 -6.20 9.05 -11.29
N ASP A 145 -7.02 8.07 -10.88
CA ASP A 145 -8.40 8.32 -10.43
C ASP A 145 -8.42 8.80 -8.98
N ASN A 146 -8.24 10.12 -8.83
CA ASN A 146 -8.27 10.81 -7.54
C ASN A 146 -9.57 10.61 -6.77
N VAL A 147 -10.69 10.39 -7.46
CA VAL A 147 -11.99 10.23 -6.78
C VAL A 147 -12.08 8.84 -6.17
N PHE A 148 -11.65 7.83 -6.92
CA PHE A 148 -11.65 6.44 -6.49
C PHE A 148 -10.61 6.17 -5.39
N ILE A 149 -9.35 6.59 -5.58
CA ILE A 149 -8.29 6.26 -4.61
C ILE A 149 -8.47 6.94 -3.24
N LYS A 150 -9.15 8.10 -3.20
CA LYS A 150 -9.48 8.80 -1.95
C LYS A 150 -10.50 8.07 -1.08
N GLN A 151 -11.17 7.05 -1.60
CA GLN A 151 -12.14 6.26 -0.84
C GLN A 151 -11.49 5.14 0.00
N PHE A 152 -10.17 4.94 -0.15
CA PHE A 152 -9.37 4.02 0.66
C PHE A 152 -8.56 4.79 1.69
N ASP A 153 -8.10 4.11 2.75
CA ASP A 153 -7.03 4.65 3.60
C ASP A 153 -5.67 4.62 2.88
N ALA A 154 -4.71 5.39 3.38
CA ALA A 154 -3.42 5.53 2.73
C ALA A 154 -2.61 4.22 2.68
N ASN A 155 -2.69 3.36 3.72
CA ASN A 155 -2.01 2.07 3.72
C ASN A 155 -2.57 1.14 2.64
N GLN A 156 -3.89 1.10 2.50
CA GLN A 156 -4.56 0.34 1.45
C GLN A 156 -4.25 0.89 0.07
N ALA A 157 -4.28 2.21 -0.10
CA ALA A 157 -3.90 2.85 -1.35
C ALA A 157 -2.45 2.53 -1.74
N CYS A 158 -1.54 2.54 -0.76
CA CYS A 158 -0.16 2.13 -0.93
C CYS A 158 -0.07 0.67 -1.38
N TYR A 159 -0.76 -0.24 -0.68
CA TYR A 159 -0.79 -1.65 -1.02
C TYR A 159 -1.33 -1.90 -2.44
N ILE A 160 -2.40 -1.20 -2.85
CA ILE A 160 -2.92 -1.24 -4.23
C ILE A 160 -1.83 -0.87 -5.24
N GLY A 161 -0.99 0.12 -4.91
CA GLY A 161 0.13 0.52 -5.76
C GLY A 161 1.24 -0.52 -5.86
N ILE A 162 1.51 -1.27 -4.79
CA ILE A 162 2.57 -2.30 -4.77
C ILE A 162 2.24 -3.47 -5.70
N LEU A 163 0.96 -3.83 -5.75
CA LEU A 163 0.41 -4.89 -6.60
C LEU A 163 0.60 -4.61 -8.09
#